data_AF-A0A356AZG4-F1
#
_entry.id   AF-A0A356AZG4-F1
#
_cell.length_a   1.000
_cell.length_b   1.000
_cell.length_c   1.000
_cell.angle_alpha   90.00
_cell.angle_beta   90.00
_cell.angle_gamma   90.00
#
_symmetry.space_group_name_H-M   'P 1'
#
loop_
_entity.id
_entity.type
_entity.pdbx_description
1 polymer ?
#
loop_
_entity_poly.entity_id
_entity_poly.type
_entity_poly.pdbx_seq_one_letter_code
_entity_poly.pdbx_strand_id
1 'polypeptide(L)' 'MHTMWKGSVSFGLVNIPVNMYAATEDKDVKFRYLHKECNSPIKYEKVCPVCKKEIKV' A
#
# COMPACT_ATOMS: atom_id res chain seq x y z
N MET A 1 -5.76 8.08 -10.68
CA MET A 1 -4.47 8.35 -11.35
C MET A 1 -3.71 9.44 -10.60
N HIS A 2 -2.80 9.06 -9.70
CA HIS A 2 -1.86 9.99 -9.09
C HIS A 2 -0.57 10.05 -9.93
N THR A 3 0.05 11.23 -10.03
CA THR A 3 1.34 11.37 -10.72
C THR A 3 2.38 10.57 -9.95
N MET A 4 3.02 9.60 -10.60
CA MET A 4 4.08 8.83 -9.97
C MET A 4 5.29 9.73 -9.71
N TRP A 5 5.60 10.60 -10.66
CA TRP A 5 6.74 11.48 -10.58
C TRP A 5 6.57 12.69 -11.49
N LYS A 6 7.12 13.83 -11.08
CA LYS A 6 7.23 15.04 -11.90
C LYS A 6 8.70 15.34 -12.10
N GLY A 7 9.10 15.53 -13.35
CA GLY A 7 10.49 15.76 -13.70
C GLY A 7 10.63 16.70 -14.89
N SER A 8 11.87 16.90 -15.33
CA SER A 8 12.17 17.63 -16.55
C SER A 8 13.16 16.83 -17.41
N VAL A 9 12.90 16.80 -18.71
CA VAL A 9 13.79 16.18 -19.69
C VAL A 9 14.45 17.30 -20.47
N SER A 10 15.79 17.30 -20.48
CA SER A 10 16.58 18.31 -21.19
C SER A 10 17.26 17.68 -22.40
N PHE A 11 17.10 18.30 -23.56
CA PHE A 11 17.83 17.96 -24.78
C PHE A 11 18.54 19.21 -25.32
N GLY A 12 19.87 19.19 -25.23
CA GLY A 12 20.72 20.34 -25.60
C GLY A 12 20.45 21.56 -24.71
N LEU A 13 19.74 22.55 -25.28
CA LEU A 13 19.41 23.83 -24.63
C LEU A 13 17.93 23.93 -24.22
N VAL A 14 17.10 22.92 -24.52
CA VAL A 14 15.66 22.95 -24.25
C VAL A 14 15.35 22.07 -23.04
N ASN A 15 14.64 22.63 -22.06
CA ASN A 15 14.12 21.92 -20.89
C ASN A 15 12.60 21.84 -20.97
N ILE A 16 12.05 20.62 -21.00
CA ILE A 16 10.60 20.38 -21.03
C ILE A 16 10.17 19.70 -19.72
N PRO A 17 9.22 20.27 -18.96
CA PRO A 17 8.64 19.61 -17.79
C PRO A 17 7.71 18.48 -18.22
N VAL A 18 7.83 17.32 -17.56
CA VAL A 18 7.01 16.13 -17.83
C VAL A 18 6.40 15.58 -16.54
N ASN A 19 5.18 15.07 -16.66
CA ASN A 19 4.49 14.35 -15.59
C ASN A 19 4.40 12.87 -15.97
N MET A 20 4.95 12.00 -15.14
CA MET A 20 4.93 10.55 -15.35
C MET A 20 3.72 9.93 -14.66
N TYR A 21 2.96 9.14 -15.42
CA TYR A 21 1.78 8.42 -14.96
C TYR A 21 1.98 6.92 -15.16
N ALA A 22 1.45 6.10 -14.25
CA ALA A 22 1.42 4.66 -14.41
C ALA A 22 0.57 4.28 -15.63
N ALA A 23 1.12 3.53 -16.57
CA ALA A 23 0.33 2.96 -17.67
C ALA A 23 -0.51 1.76 -17.17
N THR A 24 -0.04 1.08 -16.13
CA THR A 24 -0.69 -0.07 -15.50
C THR A 24 -0.95 0.24 -14.03
N GLU A 25 -2.14 -0.08 -13.56
CA GLU A 25 -2.51 0.02 -12.14
C GLU A 25 -2.83 -1.39 -11.65
N ASP A 26 -2.02 -1.93 -10.74
CA ASP A 26 -2.27 -3.22 -10.10
C ASP A 26 -3.51 -3.09 -9.21
N LYS A 27 -4.65 -3.52 -9.73
CA LYS A 27 -5.92 -3.60 -8.99
C LYS A 27 -5.96 -4.91 -8.22
N ASP A 28 -5.15 -5.01 -7.19
CA ASP A 28 -5.21 -6.15 -6.28
C ASP A 28 -6.44 -5.98 -5.34
N VAL A 29 -7.36 -6.93 -5.41
CA VAL A 29 -8.54 -6.94 -4.54
C VAL A 29 -8.11 -7.42 -3.16
N LYS A 30 -7.85 -6.46 -2.26
CA LYS A 30 -7.53 -6.79 -0.87
C LYS A 30 -8.78 -7.34 -0.18
N PHE A 31 -8.81 -8.66 0.03
CA PHE A 31 -9.82 -9.29 0.87
C PHE A 31 -9.57 -8.90 2.33
N ARG A 32 -10.58 -8.28 2.96
CA ARG A 32 -10.59 -8.15 4.41
C ARG A 32 -11.05 -9.48 4.99
N TYR A 33 -10.23 -10.07 5.86
CA TYR A 33 -10.65 -11.24 6.63
C TYR A 33 -11.76 -10.82 7.60
N LEU A 34 -12.96 -11.32 7.38
CA LEU A 34 -14.13 -11.07 8.22
C LEU A 34 -14.45 -12.30 9.07
N HIS A 35 -14.82 -12.08 10.32
CA HIS A 35 -15.35 -13.14 11.17
C HIS A 35 -16.70 -13.62 10.63
N LYS A 36 -16.84 -14.93 10.39
CA LYS A 36 -17.99 -15.51 9.67
C LYS A 36 -19.35 -15.21 10.30
N GLU A 37 -19.41 -15.04 11.61
CA GLU A 37 -20.67 -14.85 12.33
C GLU A 37 -21.01 -13.38 12.58
N CYS A 38 -20.00 -12.52 12.79
CA CYS A 38 -20.22 -11.13 13.17
C CYS A 38 -19.75 -10.10 12.13
N ASN A 39 -19.21 -10.56 10.99
CA ASN A 39 -18.69 -9.76 9.89
C ASN A 39 -17.70 -8.66 10.33
N SER A 40 -17.05 -8.85 11.47
CA SER A 40 -16.05 -7.91 11.98
C SER A 40 -14.67 -8.22 11.37
N PRO A 41 -13.80 -7.21 11.17
CA PRO A 41 -12.43 -7.44 10.73
C PRO A 41 -11.65 -8.26 11.76
N ILE A 42 -10.99 -9.34 11.32
CA ILE A 42 -10.13 -10.16 12.20
C ILE A 42 -8.89 -9.34 12.58
N LYS A 43 -8.63 -9.22 13.89
CA LYS A 43 -7.38 -8.71 14.43
C LYS A 43 -6.47 -9.88 14.79
N TYR A 44 -5.20 -9.76 14.42
CA TYR A 44 -4.17 -10.72 14.82
C TYR A 44 -3.43 -10.21 16.05
N GLU A 45 -3.58 -10.90 17.18
CA GLU A 45 -2.82 -10.63 18.40
C GLU A 45 -1.79 -11.74 18.58
N LYS A 46 -0.51 -11.35 18.67
CA LYS A 46 0.58 -12.30 18.96
C LYS A 46 0.76 -12.36 20.47
N VAL A 47 0.34 -13.49 21.06
CA VAL A 47 0.42 -13.69 22.53
C VAL A 47 1.50 -14.72 22.85
N CYS A 48 2.35 -14.42 23.83
CA CYS A 48 3.33 -15.39 24.32
C CYS A 48 2.64 -16.48 25.15
N PRO A 49 2.82 -17.79 24.85
CA PRO A 49 2.12 -18.87 25.55
C PRO A 49 2.54 -19.02 27.02
N VAL A 50 3.75 -18.58 27.38
CA VAL A 50 4.29 -18.76 28.73
C VAL A 50 3.83 -17.66 29.68
N CYS A 51 3.92 -16.40 29.26
CA CYS A 51 3.61 -15.25 30.12
C CYS A 51 2.26 -14.59 29.82
N LYS A 52 1.50 -15.11 28.83
CA LYS A 52 0.21 -14.56 28.35
C LYS A 52 0.25 -13.06 28.06
N LYS A 53 1.44 -12.50 27.81
CA LYS A 53 1.63 -11.11 27.43
C LYS A 53 1.56 -10.97 25.92
N GLU A 54 0.90 -9.92 25.46
CA GLU A 54 0.92 -9.49 24.08
C GLU A 54 2.34 -9.05 23.69
N ILE A 55 2.81 -9.58 22.57
CA ILE A 55 4.03 -9.14 21.91
C ILE A 55 3.60 -8.11 20.87
N LYS A 56 3.83 -6.82 21.16
CA LYS A 56 3.77 -5.78 20.12
C LYS A 56 5.00 -5.96 19.24
N VAL A 57 4.78 -6.25 17.96
CA VAL A 57 5.80 -6.22 16.91
C VAL A 57 5.80 -4.83 16.30
#